data_AF-A0A972X777-F1
#
_entry.id   AF-A0A972X777-F1
#
_cell.length_a   1.000
_cell.length_b   1.000
_cell.length_c   1.000
_cell.angle_alpha   90.00
_cell.angle_beta   90.00
_cell.angle_gamma   90.00
#
_symmetry.space_group_name_H-M   'P 1'
#
loop_
_entity.id
_entity.type
_entity.pdbx_description
1 polymer ?
#
loop_
_entity_poly.entity_id
_entity_poly.type
_entity_poly.pdbx_seq_one_letter_code
_entity_poly.pdbx_strand_id
1 'polypeptide(L)'
;MTGRCLFRMVAALALVAAPLPGGPSLRGEDDTVVDAAEKRAQEQGQKQQQVVLDQQMNSMFFPVDGNADKSRQQCLDRLLLQVSALDEICGLKAEQRRKCEAAAKLDVTQAMDQIEPVRQRYSGRTLDLQNPAGQAEWQRFRQDVQAVHATLQDAGGETSLLRKVIAGILDEEQRSDWRRELDLRAQYQWRGVVEAGMAQLDIALGLTSAQHEAILGLLLEKPLRINQANIWMHGNHFPPFICRYGLAQLDQAKLKAIVNERQWKMLAQFIELGKGMSEHLKQQKMILE
;
A
#
# COMPACT_ATOMS: atom_id res chain seq x y z
N MET A 1 -17.89 -33.03 -10.46
CA MET A 1 -17.41 -33.81 -9.31
C MET A 1 -16.71 -32.85 -8.38
N THR A 2 -17.27 -32.75 -7.18
CA THR A 2 -17.11 -31.68 -6.19
C THR A 2 -15.99 -32.02 -5.20
N GLY A 3 -15.13 -31.05 -4.91
CA GLY A 3 -14.12 -31.15 -3.87
C GLY A 3 -13.74 -29.76 -3.35
N ARG A 4 -14.58 -29.17 -2.50
CA ARG A 4 -14.26 -27.96 -1.72
C ARG A 4 -13.73 -28.41 -0.36
N CYS A 5 -12.41 -28.33 -0.16
CA CYS A 5 -11.79 -28.46 1.16
C CYS A 5 -12.04 -27.18 1.97
N LEU A 6 -12.89 -27.26 2.99
CA LEU A 6 -12.98 -26.26 4.05
C LEU A 6 -11.76 -26.38 4.98
N PHE A 7 -10.89 -25.38 4.97
CA PHE A 7 -9.95 -25.14 6.06
C PHE A 7 -10.62 -24.23 7.10
N ARG A 8 -11.05 -24.81 8.22
CA ARG A 8 -11.42 -24.06 9.44
C ARG A 8 -10.19 -24.02 10.35
N MET A 9 -9.51 -22.87 10.42
CA MET A 9 -8.57 -22.58 11.50
C MET A 9 -9.35 -21.97 12.67
N VAL A 10 -9.45 -22.72 13.77
CA VAL A 10 -9.88 -22.23 15.08
C VAL A 10 -8.63 -21.81 15.83
N ALA A 11 -8.41 -20.50 16.02
CA ALA A 11 -7.35 -19.98 16.87
C ALA A 11 -7.87 -19.90 18.31
N ALA A 12 -7.37 -20.79 19.17
CA ALA A 12 -7.58 -20.72 20.61
C ALA A 12 -6.61 -19.70 21.22
N LEU A 13 -7.14 -18.63 21.81
CA LEU A 13 -6.37 -17.66 22.59
C LEU A 13 -6.15 -18.24 24.00
N ALA A 14 -4.91 -18.64 24.30
CA ALA A 14 -4.49 -19.00 25.66
C ALA A 14 -4.03 -17.74 26.40
N LEU A 15 -4.76 -17.37 27.45
CA LEU A 15 -4.42 -16.29 28.37
C LEU A 15 -3.31 -16.80 29.32
N VAL A 16 -2.09 -16.29 29.19
CA VAL A 16 -1.00 -16.56 30.14
C VAL A 16 -0.98 -15.43 31.16
N ALA A 17 -1.37 -15.73 32.40
CA ALA A 17 -1.20 -14.85 33.54
C ALA A 17 0.26 -14.93 34.03
N ALA A 18 0.97 -13.79 34.04
CA ALA A 18 2.30 -13.68 34.63
C ALA A 18 2.20 -13.17 36.10
N PRO A 19 2.97 -13.74 37.04
CA PRO A 19 3.02 -13.28 38.42
C PRO A 19 3.93 -12.06 38.57
N LEU A 20 3.51 -11.11 39.41
CA LEU A 20 4.34 -9.99 39.89
C LEU A 20 5.26 -10.48 41.02
N PRO A 21 6.59 -10.28 40.95
CA PRO A 21 7.44 -10.45 42.11
C PRO A 21 7.55 -9.14 42.89
N GLY A 22 6.95 -9.12 44.09
CA GLY A 22 7.28 -8.17 45.15
C GLY A 22 8.34 -8.79 46.07
N GLY A 23 9.43 -8.06 46.32
CA GLY A 23 10.49 -8.47 47.25
C GLY A 23 11.27 -7.25 47.78
N PRO A 24 11.76 -7.29 49.04
CA PRO A 24 12.09 -6.10 49.83
C PRO A 24 13.51 -5.55 49.57
N SER A 25 13.62 -4.24 49.77
CA SER A 25 14.85 -3.44 49.73
C SER A 25 15.74 -3.71 50.95
N LEU A 26 16.85 -4.42 50.72
CA LEU A 26 18.01 -4.45 51.61
C LEU A 26 18.93 -3.27 51.25
N ARG A 27 19.12 -2.38 52.23
CA ARG A 27 19.96 -1.17 52.13
C ARG A 27 21.34 -1.54 52.69
N GLY A 28 22.29 -1.82 51.80
CA GLY A 28 23.71 -1.90 52.11
C GLY A 28 24.39 -0.61 51.69
N GLU A 29 25.13 0.01 52.62
CA GLU A 29 26.07 1.09 52.33
C GLU A 29 27.30 0.47 51.68
N ASP A 30 27.42 0.63 50.37
CA ASP A 30 28.57 0.18 49.58
C ASP A 30 29.31 1.43 49.07
N ASP A 31 30.57 1.55 49.46
CA ASP A 31 31.49 2.61 49.06
C ASP A 31 31.66 2.58 47.54
N THR A 32 31.04 3.53 46.84
CA THR A 32 31.04 3.56 45.37
C THR A 32 32.42 3.97 44.85
N VAL A 33 33.19 2.96 44.46
CA VAL A 33 34.14 3.10 43.36
C VAL A 33 33.31 3.49 42.15
N VAL A 34 33.17 4.81 41.89
CA VAL A 34 32.48 5.31 40.69
C VAL A 34 33.30 4.87 39.48
N ASP A 35 32.81 3.76 38.97
CA ASP A 35 33.41 2.86 38.02
C ASP A 35 33.64 3.57 36.69
N ALA A 36 34.82 3.38 36.11
CA ALA A 36 35.07 3.76 34.72
C ALA A 36 34.04 3.12 33.75
N ALA A 37 33.31 2.10 34.20
CA ALA A 37 32.18 1.49 33.51
C ALA A 37 30.94 2.41 33.40
N GLU A 38 30.61 3.24 34.40
CA GLU A 38 29.46 4.16 34.32
C GLU A 38 29.72 5.32 33.36
N LYS A 39 30.94 5.86 33.34
CA LYS A 39 31.35 6.85 32.33
C LYS A 39 31.32 6.28 30.92
N ARG A 40 31.78 5.02 30.73
CA ARG A 40 31.70 4.33 29.43
C ARG A 40 30.25 4.05 29.02
N ALA A 41 29.37 3.71 29.96
CA ALA A 41 27.95 3.50 29.68
C ALA A 41 27.23 4.80 29.31
N GLN A 42 27.55 5.93 29.95
CA GLN A 42 27.01 7.25 29.59
C GLN A 42 27.53 7.73 28.23
N GLU A 43 28.82 7.56 27.94
CA GLU A 43 29.40 7.91 26.64
C GLU A 43 28.88 7.02 25.50
N GLN A 44 28.55 5.75 25.77
CA GLN A 44 27.90 4.84 24.82
C GLN A 44 26.41 5.16 24.62
N GLY A 45 25.70 5.59 25.67
CA GLY A 45 24.31 6.02 25.58
C GLY A 45 24.12 7.33 24.81
N GLN A 46 25.07 8.27 24.90
CA GLN A 46 25.02 9.52 24.13
C GLN A 46 25.35 9.32 22.64
N LYS A 47 26.21 8.36 22.29
CA LYS A 47 26.53 8.06 20.88
C LYS A 47 25.39 7.40 20.10
N GLN A 48 24.39 6.82 20.77
CA GLN A 48 23.26 6.16 20.11
C GLN A 48 22.20 7.11 19.55
N GLN A 49 22.31 8.43 19.75
CA GLN A 49 21.28 9.40 19.34
C GLN A 49 21.71 10.32 18.19
N GLN A 50 22.93 10.14 17.67
CA GLN A 50 23.37 10.76 16.43
C GLN A 50 23.09 9.83 15.25
N VAL A 51 22.35 10.33 14.25
CA VAL A 51 22.04 9.60 13.02
C VAL A 51 22.85 10.18 11.88
N VAL A 52 23.75 9.38 11.30
CA VAL A 52 24.47 9.72 10.07
C VAL A 52 23.57 9.39 8.88
N LEU A 53 23.01 10.41 8.22
CA LEU A 53 21.99 10.20 7.20
C LEU A 53 22.53 9.41 6.00
N ASP A 54 23.78 9.62 5.57
CA ASP A 54 24.36 8.88 4.45
C ASP A 54 24.29 7.36 4.62
N GLN A 55 24.47 6.86 5.85
CA GLN A 55 24.45 5.42 6.14
C GLN A 55 23.05 4.83 6.03
N GLN A 56 22.01 5.62 6.32
CA GLN A 56 20.62 5.16 6.32
C GLN A 56 19.85 5.57 5.06
N MET A 57 20.34 6.56 4.32
CA MET A 57 19.63 7.17 3.20
C MET A 57 19.38 6.16 2.09
N ASN A 58 20.38 5.34 1.75
CA ASN A 58 20.23 4.33 0.71
C ASN A 58 19.18 3.27 1.07
N SER A 59 19.20 2.75 2.31
CA SER A 59 18.20 1.76 2.74
C SER A 59 16.80 2.36 2.88
N MET A 60 16.70 3.63 3.26
CA MET A 60 15.41 4.31 3.35
C MET A 60 14.85 4.71 1.99
N PHE A 61 15.67 5.17 1.05
CA PHE A 61 15.22 5.52 -0.31
C PHE A 61 14.92 4.26 -1.13
N PHE A 62 15.68 3.18 -0.90
CA PHE A 62 15.63 1.95 -1.69
C PHE A 62 15.38 0.73 -0.77
N PRO A 63 14.14 0.52 -0.29
CA PRO A 63 13.85 -0.39 0.83
C PRO A 63 14.14 -1.87 0.56
N VAL A 64 14.19 -2.31 -0.70
CA VAL A 64 14.38 -3.73 -1.02
C VAL A 64 15.83 -4.18 -0.84
N ASP A 65 16.80 -3.31 -1.20
CA ASP A 65 18.22 -3.71 -1.27
C ASP A 65 19.21 -2.61 -0.84
N GLY A 66 18.73 -1.40 -0.51
CA GLY A 66 19.59 -0.25 -0.23
C GLY A 66 20.48 0.16 -1.40
N ASN A 67 20.08 -0.14 -2.64
CA ASN A 67 20.91 0.07 -3.83
C ASN A 67 20.11 0.76 -4.94
N ALA A 68 20.57 1.95 -5.34
CA ALA A 68 19.93 2.77 -6.36
C ALA A 68 19.87 2.10 -7.74
N ASP A 69 20.91 1.36 -8.14
CA ASP A 69 20.96 0.68 -9.43
C ASP A 69 19.99 -0.51 -9.47
N LYS A 70 19.88 -1.26 -8.37
CA LYS A 70 18.87 -2.31 -8.25
C LYS A 70 17.46 -1.76 -8.28
N SER A 71 17.19 -0.66 -7.56
CA SER A 71 15.86 -0.02 -7.62
C SER A 71 15.54 0.56 -8.98
N ARG A 72 16.53 1.14 -9.68
CA ARG A 72 16.40 1.55 -11.08
C ARG A 72 16.03 0.35 -11.97
N GLN A 73 16.74 -0.75 -11.83
CA GLN A 73 16.48 -1.97 -12.61
C GLN A 73 15.09 -2.56 -12.31
N GLN A 74 14.71 -2.68 -11.04
CA GLN A 74 13.38 -3.15 -10.63
C GLN A 74 12.26 -2.26 -11.19
N CYS A 75 12.46 -0.94 -11.18
CA CYS A 75 11.50 -0.01 -11.77
C CYS A 75 11.40 -0.22 -13.30
N LEU A 76 12.54 -0.37 -13.98
CA LEU A 76 12.58 -0.65 -15.41
C LEU A 76 11.92 -1.99 -15.75
N ASP A 77 12.24 -3.07 -15.02
CA ASP A 77 11.66 -4.40 -15.23
C ASP A 77 10.14 -4.38 -15.09
N ARG A 78 9.61 -3.63 -14.10
CA ARG A 78 8.17 -3.42 -13.93
C ARG A 78 7.56 -2.74 -15.16
N LEU A 79 8.18 -1.69 -15.70
CA LEU A 79 7.66 -1.01 -16.90
C LEU A 79 7.79 -1.88 -18.15
N LEU A 80 8.88 -2.63 -18.31
CA LEU A 80 9.05 -3.56 -19.42
C LEU A 80 8.06 -4.72 -19.36
N LEU A 81 7.67 -5.16 -18.16
CA LEU A 81 6.57 -6.12 -17.99
C LEU A 81 5.23 -5.55 -18.47
N GLN A 82 4.96 -4.26 -18.21
CA GLN A 82 3.77 -3.59 -18.77
C GLN A 82 3.81 -3.52 -20.29
N VAL A 83 4.98 -3.20 -20.87
CA VAL A 83 5.16 -3.20 -22.33
C VAL A 83 4.96 -4.59 -22.92
N SER A 84 5.45 -5.63 -22.25
CA SER A 84 5.28 -7.02 -22.68
C SER A 84 3.81 -7.46 -22.63
N ALA A 85 3.09 -7.08 -21.57
CA ALA A 85 1.65 -7.32 -21.48
C ALA A 85 0.89 -6.58 -22.59
N LEU A 86 1.28 -5.33 -22.90
CA LEU A 86 0.69 -4.57 -24.00
C LEU A 86 0.95 -5.25 -25.36
N ASP A 87 2.15 -5.78 -25.58
CA ASP A 87 2.54 -6.56 -26.77
C ASP A 87 1.68 -7.82 -26.93
N GLU A 88 1.48 -8.57 -25.84
CA GLU A 88 0.65 -9.78 -25.83
C GLU A 88 -0.81 -9.50 -26.22
N ILE A 89 -1.36 -8.35 -25.82
CA ILE A 89 -2.76 -8.00 -26.09
C ILE A 89 -2.94 -7.37 -27.48
N CYS A 90 -2.05 -6.46 -27.85
CA CYS A 90 -2.21 -5.61 -29.04
C CYS A 90 -1.40 -6.08 -30.25
N GLY A 91 -0.52 -7.08 -30.08
CA GLY A 91 0.43 -7.51 -31.12
C GLY A 91 1.27 -6.34 -31.63
N LEU A 92 2.12 -5.76 -30.78
CA LEU A 92 2.85 -4.55 -31.16
C LEU A 92 3.83 -4.83 -32.29
N LYS A 93 3.89 -3.91 -33.25
CA LYS A 93 4.95 -3.91 -34.28
C LYS A 93 6.29 -3.66 -33.60
N ALA A 94 7.37 -4.18 -34.20
CA ALA A 94 8.72 -4.01 -33.67
C ALA A 94 9.10 -2.54 -33.39
N GLU A 95 8.64 -1.61 -34.23
CA GLU A 95 8.85 -0.17 -34.03
C GLU A 95 8.07 0.40 -32.84
N GLN A 96 6.80 0.00 -32.67
CA GLN A 96 5.97 0.41 -31.53
C GLN A 96 6.59 -0.08 -30.21
N ARG A 97 7.00 -1.35 -30.17
CA ARG A 97 7.67 -1.94 -29.01
C ARG A 97 8.95 -1.21 -28.66
N ARG A 98 9.84 -0.93 -29.62
CA ARG A 98 11.07 -0.15 -29.40
C ARG A 98 10.79 1.23 -28.82
N LYS A 99 9.74 1.92 -29.31
CA LYS A 99 9.32 3.23 -28.79
C LYS A 99 8.85 3.13 -27.33
N CYS A 100 8.05 2.12 -26.98
CA CYS A 100 7.64 1.87 -25.61
C CYS A 100 8.82 1.56 -24.68
N GLU A 101 9.74 0.68 -25.08
CA GLU A 101 10.92 0.33 -24.29
C GLU A 101 11.83 1.55 -24.06
N ALA A 102 12.02 2.39 -25.08
CA ALA A 102 12.77 3.63 -24.95
C ALA A 102 12.09 4.63 -23.99
N ALA A 103 10.77 4.77 -24.09
CA ALA A 103 9.99 5.63 -23.19
C ALA A 103 10.07 5.14 -21.73
N ALA A 104 9.95 3.84 -21.49
CA ALA A 104 10.10 3.23 -20.17
C ALA A 104 11.47 3.54 -19.54
N LYS A 105 12.56 3.39 -20.31
CA LYS A 105 13.93 3.74 -19.85
C LYS A 105 14.05 5.22 -19.49
N LEU A 106 13.42 6.10 -20.28
CA LEU A 106 13.46 7.53 -20.00
C LEU A 106 12.65 7.89 -18.75
N ASP A 107 11.46 7.31 -18.56
CA ASP A 107 10.65 7.54 -17.35
C ASP A 107 11.41 7.14 -16.08
N VAL A 108 12.09 5.99 -16.09
CA VAL A 108 12.93 5.56 -14.97
C VAL A 108 14.09 6.54 -14.76
N THR A 109 14.74 6.98 -15.83
CA THR A 109 15.85 7.95 -15.74
C THR A 109 15.36 9.26 -15.13
N GLN A 110 14.23 9.80 -15.60
CA GLN A 110 13.62 11.01 -15.07
C GLN A 110 13.22 10.87 -13.60
N ALA A 111 12.68 9.72 -13.20
CA ALA A 111 12.38 9.45 -11.80
C ALA A 111 13.65 9.45 -10.94
N MET A 112 14.73 8.80 -11.39
CA MET A 112 16.01 8.80 -10.69
C MET A 112 16.64 10.20 -10.61
N ASP A 113 16.54 11.00 -11.68
CA ASP A 113 17.04 12.38 -11.72
C ASP A 113 16.28 13.29 -10.74
N GLN A 114 15.00 13.02 -10.46
CA GLN A 114 14.23 13.74 -9.43
C GLN A 114 14.65 13.38 -7.99
N ILE A 115 15.19 12.17 -7.78
CA ILE A 115 15.62 11.69 -6.47
C ILE A 115 17.00 12.25 -6.12
N GLU A 116 17.86 12.46 -7.11
CA GLU A 116 19.24 12.90 -6.90
C GLU A 116 19.36 14.22 -6.10
N PRO A 117 18.59 15.29 -6.39
CA PRO A 117 18.62 16.50 -5.57
C PRO A 117 18.23 16.28 -4.11
N VAL A 118 17.31 15.34 -3.85
CA VAL A 118 16.91 14.97 -2.48
C VAL A 118 18.06 14.25 -1.80
N ARG A 119 18.73 13.33 -2.50
CA ARG A 119 19.90 12.61 -1.98
C ARG A 119 21.03 13.59 -1.63
N GLN A 120 21.35 14.51 -2.54
CA GLN A 120 22.40 15.51 -2.33
C GLN A 120 22.09 16.46 -1.17
N ARG A 121 20.81 16.80 -0.95
CA ARG A 121 20.39 17.65 0.17
C ARG A 121 20.86 17.10 1.51
N TYR A 122 20.81 15.79 1.71
CA TYR A 122 21.09 15.13 2.98
C TYR A 122 22.49 14.52 3.07
N SER A 123 23.28 14.59 1.99
CA SER A 123 24.61 13.99 1.99
C SER A 123 25.56 14.69 2.97
N GLY A 124 26.34 13.89 3.70
CA GLY A 124 27.26 14.35 4.74
C GLY A 124 26.60 14.86 6.01
N ARG A 125 25.26 14.82 6.13
CA ARG A 125 24.57 15.33 7.32
C ARG A 125 24.54 14.30 8.45
N THR A 126 24.78 14.79 9.66
CA THR A 126 24.58 14.05 10.91
C THR A 126 23.55 14.81 11.74
N LEU A 127 22.49 14.11 12.15
CA LEU A 127 21.42 14.69 12.95
C LEU A 127 21.57 14.28 14.41
N ASP A 128 21.45 15.24 15.32
CA ASP A 128 21.31 14.98 16.75
C ASP A 128 19.82 14.92 17.12
N LEU A 129 19.32 13.72 17.42
CA LEU A 129 17.92 13.52 17.77
C LEU A 129 17.56 13.96 19.20
N GLN A 130 18.53 14.38 20.02
CA GLN A 130 18.27 14.98 21.33
C GLN A 130 17.75 16.42 21.22
N ASN A 131 18.12 17.10 20.14
CA ASN A 131 17.73 18.47 19.90
C ASN A 131 16.42 18.53 19.10
N PRO A 132 15.44 19.37 19.50
CA PRO A 132 14.26 19.65 18.69
C PRO A 132 14.55 19.98 17.22
N ALA A 133 15.66 20.65 16.91
CA ALA A 133 16.07 20.96 15.55
C ALA A 133 16.42 19.70 14.73
N GLY A 134 17.17 18.76 15.31
CA GLY A 134 17.52 17.50 14.65
C GLY A 134 16.31 16.57 14.50
N GLN A 135 15.38 16.58 15.47
CA GLN A 135 14.10 15.89 15.34
C GLN A 135 13.25 16.45 14.19
N ALA A 136 13.16 17.78 14.06
CA ALA A 136 12.43 18.42 12.97
C ALA A 136 13.06 18.09 11.60
N GLU A 137 14.38 18.11 11.50
CA GLU A 137 15.09 17.73 10.27
C GLU A 137 14.88 16.24 9.92
N TRP A 138 14.89 15.36 10.92
CA TRP A 138 14.58 13.95 10.75
C TRP A 138 13.16 13.72 10.21
N GLN A 139 12.16 14.44 10.74
CA GLN A 139 10.79 14.32 10.21
C GLN A 139 10.71 14.82 8.77
N ARG A 140 11.39 15.91 8.43
CA ARG A 140 11.46 16.40 7.04
C ARG A 140 12.14 15.39 6.11
N PHE A 141 13.23 14.78 6.56
CA PHE A 141 13.90 13.72 5.83
C PHE A 141 12.94 12.55 5.56
N ARG A 142 12.17 12.10 6.55
CA ARG A 142 11.17 11.03 6.37
C ARG A 142 10.07 11.40 5.38
N GLN A 143 9.61 12.65 5.37
CA GLN A 143 8.64 13.13 4.38
C GLN A 143 9.23 13.12 2.97
N ASP A 144 10.49 13.56 2.83
CA ASP A 144 11.21 13.51 1.55
C ASP A 144 11.42 12.06 1.07
N VAL A 145 11.71 11.11 1.98
CA VAL A 145 11.77 9.66 1.66
C VAL A 145 10.44 9.16 1.11
N GLN A 146 9.32 9.53 1.73
CA GLN A 146 7.98 9.15 1.25
C GLN A 146 7.70 9.73 -0.15
N ALA A 147 8.11 10.97 -0.39
CA ALA A 147 7.99 11.58 -1.72
C ALA A 147 8.85 10.86 -2.77
N VAL A 148 10.08 10.46 -2.41
CA VAL A 148 10.96 9.65 -3.27
C VAL A 148 10.32 8.32 -3.63
N HIS A 149 9.71 7.63 -2.65
CA HIS A 149 8.98 6.38 -2.91
C HIS A 149 7.81 6.60 -3.85
N ALA A 150 7.04 7.67 -3.65
CA ALA A 150 5.94 8.02 -4.53
C ALA A 150 6.42 8.29 -5.97
N THR A 151 7.53 9.01 -6.15
CA THR A 151 8.15 9.25 -7.48
C THR A 151 8.56 7.95 -8.17
N LEU A 152 9.20 7.01 -7.46
CA LEU A 152 9.58 5.71 -8.04
C LEU A 152 8.36 4.87 -8.42
N GLN A 153 7.32 4.89 -7.59
CA GLN A 153 6.08 4.15 -7.84
C GLN A 153 5.30 4.73 -9.03
N ASP A 154 5.29 6.06 -9.15
CA ASP A 154 4.63 6.80 -10.23
C ASP A 154 5.45 6.83 -11.54
N ALA A 155 6.67 6.29 -11.56
CA ALA A 155 7.36 6.03 -12.82
C ALA A 155 6.47 5.13 -13.70
N GLY A 156 6.17 5.56 -14.92
CA GLY A 156 5.18 4.92 -15.80
C GLY A 156 3.71 5.19 -15.44
N GLY A 157 3.44 6.14 -14.54
CA GLY A 157 2.10 6.60 -14.15
C GLY A 157 1.36 7.35 -15.26
N GLU A 158 0.23 7.97 -14.94
CA GLU A 158 -0.67 8.57 -15.93
C GLU A 158 -0.03 9.71 -16.74
N THR A 159 0.90 10.45 -16.13
CA THR A 159 1.58 11.60 -16.74
C THR A 159 2.90 11.23 -17.43
N SER A 160 3.32 9.97 -17.31
CA SER A 160 4.60 9.45 -17.82
C SER A 160 4.73 9.54 -19.34
N LEU A 161 5.96 9.55 -19.83
CA LEU A 161 6.22 9.51 -21.27
C LEU A 161 5.74 8.19 -21.87
N LEU A 162 5.94 7.05 -21.19
CA LEU A 162 5.46 5.75 -21.64
C LEU A 162 3.96 5.79 -21.90
N ARG A 163 3.17 6.36 -20.98
CA ARG A 163 1.72 6.46 -21.16
C ARG A 163 1.32 7.30 -22.37
N LYS A 164 2.00 8.43 -22.58
CA LYS A 164 1.80 9.30 -23.75
C LYS A 164 2.18 8.60 -25.06
N VAL A 165 3.30 7.88 -25.06
CA VAL A 165 3.76 7.10 -26.21
C VAL A 165 2.76 6.00 -26.56
N ILE A 166 2.30 5.21 -25.57
CA ILE A 166 1.26 4.20 -25.78
C ILE A 166 0.01 4.82 -26.42
N ALA A 167 -0.49 5.95 -25.89
CA ALA A 167 -1.67 6.61 -26.45
C ALA A 167 -1.47 7.08 -27.91
N GLY A 168 -0.25 7.48 -28.28
CA GLY A 168 0.05 8.00 -29.61
C GLY A 168 0.43 6.95 -30.66
N ILE A 169 0.94 5.77 -30.27
CA ILE A 169 1.44 4.77 -31.23
C ILE A 169 0.43 3.67 -31.56
N LEU A 170 -0.55 3.41 -30.69
CA LEU A 170 -1.57 2.38 -30.95
C LEU A 170 -2.54 2.87 -32.01
N ASP A 171 -2.89 2.01 -32.96
CA ASP A 171 -4.01 2.26 -33.86
C ASP A 171 -5.36 2.05 -33.15
N GLU A 172 -6.47 2.25 -33.87
CA GLU A 172 -7.80 2.22 -33.26
C GLU A 172 -8.20 0.83 -32.75
N GLU A 173 -7.81 -0.23 -33.46
CA GLU A 173 -8.08 -1.61 -33.05
C GLU A 173 -7.31 -1.95 -31.78
N GLN A 174 -5.99 -1.68 -31.78
CA GLN A 174 -5.14 -1.88 -30.61
C GLN A 174 -5.60 -1.06 -29.38
N ARG A 175 -6.05 0.19 -29.59
CA ARG A 175 -6.61 1.01 -28.50
C ARG A 175 -7.88 0.39 -27.92
N SER A 176 -8.75 -0.16 -28.76
CA SER A 176 -9.98 -0.81 -28.32
C SER A 176 -9.68 -2.06 -27.51
N ASP A 177 -8.77 -2.91 -27.99
CA ASP A 177 -8.34 -4.12 -27.29
C ASP A 177 -7.68 -3.82 -25.95
N TRP A 178 -6.80 -2.82 -25.92
CA TRP A 178 -6.17 -2.40 -24.68
C TRP A 178 -7.18 -1.86 -23.66
N ARG A 179 -8.15 -1.04 -24.10
CA ARG A 179 -9.19 -0.53 -23.20
C ARG A 179 -10.05 -1.68 -22.65
N ARG A 180 -10.44 -2.62 -23.50
CA ARG A 180 -11.21 -3.81 -23.09
C ARG A 180 -10.48 -4.62 -22.03
N GLU A 181 -9.18 -4.86 -22.21
CA GLU A 181 -8.38 -5.56 -21.20
C GLU A 181 -8.29 -4.76 -19.88
N LEU A 182 -8.07 -3.44 -19.96
CA LEU A 182 -8.03 -2.60 -18.76
C LEU A 182 -9.36 -2.64 -17.99
N ASP A 183 -10.48 -2.63 -18.69
CA ASP A 183 -11.82 -2.73 -18.09
C ASP A 183 -12.02 -4.10 -17.44
N LEU A 184 -11.59 -5.20 -18.09
CA LEU A 184 -11.64 -6.55 -17.51
C LEU A 184 -10.78 -6.64 -16.25
N ARG A 185 -9.54 -6.12 -16.28
CA ARG A 185 -8.66 -6.09 -15.09
C ARG A 185 -9.28 -5.32 -13.95
N ALA A 186 -9.86 -4.15 -14.22
CA ALA A 186 -10.54 -3.34 -13.21
C ALA A 186 -11.73 -4.11 -12.60
N GLN A 187 -12.52 -4.80 -13.42
CA GLN A 187 -13.62 -5.65 -12.94
C GLN A 187 -13.12 -6.81 -12.06
N TYR A 188 -12.05 -7.51 -12.46
CA TYR A 188 -11.48 -8.59 -11.66
C TYR A 188 -10.92 -8.10 -10.32
N GLN A 189 -10.22 -6.98 -10.31
CA GLN A 189 -9.70 -6.37 -9.08
C GLN A 189 -10.85 -5.97 -8.15
N TRP A 190 -11.87 -5.30 -8.69
CA TRP A 190 -13.05 -4.92 -7.94
C TRP A 190 -13.75 -6.14 -7.33
N ARG A 191 -13.94 -7.19 -8.12
CA ARG A 191 -14.55 -8.44 -7.66
C ARG A 191 -13.77 -9.05 -6.49
N GLY A 192 -12.44 -9.09 -6.56
CA GLY A 192 -11.61 -9.60 -5.46
C GLY A 192 -11.79 -8.79 -4.17
N VAL A 193 -11.88 -7.46 -4.26
CA VAL A 193 -12.17 -6.58 -3.12
C VAL A 193 -13.56 -6.82 -2.54
N VAL A 194 -14.56 -6.95 -3.41
CA VAL A 194 -15.95 -7.23 -2.99
C VAL A 194 -16.06 -8.59 -2.32
N GLU A 195 -15.49 -9.64 -2.90
CA GLU A 195 -15.53 -10.99 -2.32
C GLU A 195 -14.86 -11.02 -0.93
N ALA A 196 -13.72 -10.35 -0.76
CA ALA A 196 -13.05 -10.23 0.54
C ALA A 196 -13.89 -9.46 1.58
N GLY A 197 -14.57 -8.38 1.17
CA GLY A 197 -15.46 -7.62 2.04
C GLY A 197 -16.74 -8.37 2.38
N MET A 198 -17.34 -9.04 1.41
CA MET A 198 -18.55 -9.85 1.57
C MET A 198 -18.33 -11.04 2.51
N ALA A 199 -17.14 -11.65 2.51
CA ALA A 199 -16.81 -12.69 3.47
C ALA A 199 -16.90 -12.21 4.93
N GLN A 200 -16.50 -10.96 5.22
CA GLN A 200 -16.64 -10.38 6.56
C GLN A 200 -18.09 -10.03 6.90
N LEU A 201 -18.84 -9.50 5.93
CA LEU A 201 -20.26 -9.17 6.11
C LEU A 201 -21.10 -10.41 6.36
N ASP A 202 -20.81 -11.51 5.65
CA ASP A 202 -21.52 -12.77 5.82
C ASP A 202 -21.33 -13.33 7.24
N ILE A 203 -20.11 -13.31 7.76
CA ILE A 203 -19.82 -13.70 9.14
C ILE A 203 -20.57 -12.81 10.15
N ALA A 204 -20.60 -11.50 9.93
CA ALA A 204 -21.22 -10.55 10.86
C ALA A 204 -22.75 -10.59 10.85
N LEU A 205 -23.36 -10.72 9.66
CA LEU A 205 -24.81 -10.61 9.45
C LEU A 205 -25.52 -11.97 9.45
N GLY A 206 -24.78 -13.06 9.21
CA GLY A 206 -25.34 -14.38 8.91
C GLY A 206 -26.23 -14.31 7.68
N LEU A 207 -25.66 -13.99 6.52
CA LEU A 207 -26.43 -13.87 5.29
C LEU A 207 -26.81 -15.26 4.79
N THR A 208 -27.99 -15.38 4.19
CA THR A 208 -28.30 -16.57 3.38
C THR A 208 -27.57 -16.49 2.05
N SER A 209 -27.41 -17.62 1.35
CA SER A 209 -26.78 -17.62 0.02
C SER A 209 -27.50 -16.70 -0.97
N ALA A 210 -28.84 -16.68 -0.96
CA ALA A 210 -29.61 -15.79 -1.83
C ALA A 210 -29.35 -14.30 -1.53
N GLN A 211 -29.21 -13.93 -0.26
CA GLN A 211 -28.89 -12.55 0.15
C GLN A 211 -27.47 -12.17 -0.24
N HIS A 212 -26.52 -13.08 -0.02
CA HIS A 212 -25.12 -12.88 -0.40
C HIS A 212 -25.00 -12.60 -1.90
N GLU A 213 -25.55 -13.48 -2.74
CA GLU A 213 -25.49 -13.34 -4.20
C GLU A 213 -26.20 -12.07 -4.69
N ALA A 214 -27.32 -11.69 -4.08
CA ALA A 214 -28.04 -10.47 -4.44
C ALA A 214 -27.22 -9.20 -4.13
N ILE A 215 -26.59 -9.13 -2.96
CA ILE A 215 -25.73 -7.98 -2.59
C ILE A 215 -24.46 -7.95 -3.46
N LEU A 216 -23.85 -9.11 -3.69
CA LEU A 216 -22.68 -9.27 -4.56
C LEU A 216 -23.01 -8.78 -5.98
N GLY A 217 -24.14 -9.19 -6.55
CA GLY A 217 -24.62 -8.74 -7.86
C GLY A 217 -24.72 -7.23 -7.94
N LEU A 218 -25.37 -6.59 -6.96
CA LEU A 218 -25.49 -5.12 -6.92
C LEU A 218 -24.13 -4.42 -6.86
N LEU A 219 -23.16 -4.94 -6.10
CA LEU A 219 -21.82 -4.37 -6.02
C LEU A 219 -21.05 -4.51 -7.35
N LEU A 220 -21.27 -5.60 -8.09
CA LEU A 220 -20.59 -5.85 -9.37
C LEU A 220 -21.23 -5.09 -10.55
N GLU A 221 -22.49 -4.64 -10.45
CA GLU A 221 -23.16 -3.86 -11.51
C GLU A 221 -22.47 -2.53 -11.80
N LYS A 222 -21.90 -1.87 -10.79
CA LYS A 222 -21.20 -0.59 -10.93
C LYS A 222 -19.84 -0.64 -10.21
N PRO A 223 -18.80 -1.19 -10.86
CA PRO A 223 -17.51 -1.37 -10.22
C PRO A 223 -16.87 -0.03 -9.85
N LEU A 224 -16.29 0.02 -8.65
CA LEU A 224 -15.42 1.14 -8.27
C LEU A 224 -14.06 0.98 -8.96
N ARG A 225 -13.50 2.10 -9.43
CA ARG A 225 -12.11 2.13 -9.89
C ARG A 225 -11.21 2.12 -8.67
N ILE A 226 -10.39 1.09 -8.55
CA ILE A 226 -9.50 0.91 -7.40
C ILE A 226 -8.05 0.81 -7.85
N ASN A 227 -7.14 1.21 -6.97
CA ASN A 227 -5.71 1.01 -7.13
C ASN A 227 -5.26 -0.16 -6.27
N GLN A 228 -5.21 -1.36 -6.86
CA GLN A 228 -4.85 -2.59 -6.15
C GLN A 228 -3.45 -2.53 -5.52
N ALA A 229 -2.49 -1.85 -6.18
CA ALA A 229 -1.14 -1.73 -5.65
C ALA A 229 -1.11 -0.94 -4.33
N ASN A 230 -1.86 0.17 -4.25
CA ASN A 230 -1.96 0.94 -3.02
C ASN A 230 -2.68 0.16 -1.93
N ILE A 231 -3.73 -0.59 -2.27
CA ILE A 231 -4.43 -1.46 -1.30
C ILE A 231 -3.44 -2.44 -0.65
N TRP A 232 -2.60 -3.11 -1.45
CA TRP A 232 -1.63 -4.06 -0.91
C TRP A 232 -0.52 -3.40 -0.10
N MET A 233 -0.06 -2.21 -0.52
CA MET A 233 0.98 -1.47 0.20
C MET A 233 0.52 -1.02 1.59
N HIS A 234 -0.74 -0.61 1.73
CA HIS A 234 -1.31 -0.24 3.02
C HIS A 234 -1.85 -1.44 3.81
N GLY A 235 -1.96 -2.61 3.17
CA GLY A 235 -2.21 -3.90 3.81
C GLY A 235 -3.61 -4.48 3.57
N ASN A 236 -3.74 -5.78 3.81
CA ASN A 236 -4.95 -6.58 3.50
C ASN A 236 -6.19 -6.24 4.33
N HIS A 237 -6.16 -5.21 5.18
CA HIS A 237 -7.30 -4.80 6.00
C HIS A 237 -8.19 -3.74 5.34
N PHE A 238 -7.78 -3.16 4.20
CA PHE A 238 -8.56 -2.17 3.45
C PHE A 238 -9.68 -2.71 2.57
N PRO A 239 -9.58 -3.89 1.91
CA PRO A 239 -10.65 -4.39 1.05
C PRO A 239 -12.06 -4.39 1.69
N PRO A 240 -12.23 -4.76 2.97
CA PRO A 240 -13.52 -4.64 3.65
C PRO A 240 -14.05 -3.21 3.74
N PHE A 241 -13.20 -2.21 4.00
CA PHE A 241 -13.63 -0.80 4.05
C PHE A 241 -14.01 -0.28 2.66
N ILE A 242 -13.27 -0.68 1.62
CA ILE A 242 -13.58 -0.31 0.24
C ILE A 242 -14.91 -0.96 -0.19
N CYS A 243 -15.15 -2.23 0.15
CA CYS A 243 -16.43 -2.89 -0.09
C CYS A 243 -17.59 -2.18 0.61
N ARG A 244 -17.41 -1.73 1.87
CA ARG A 244 -18.41 -0.96 2.62
C ARG A 244 -18.69 0.40 1.97
N TYR A 245 -17.66 1.07 1.47
CA TYR A 245 -17.85 2.28 0.68
C TYR A 245 -18.62 1.99 -0.62
N GLY A 246 -18.33 0.89 -1.29
CA GLY A 246 -19.12 0.42 -2.45
C GLY A 246 -20.60 0.25 -2.11
N LEU A 247 -20.91 -0.37 -0.97
CA LEU A 247 -22.30 -0.48 -0.49
C LEU A 247 -22.96 0.88 -0.27
N ALA A 248 -22.20 1.88 0.19
CA ALA A 248 -22.70 3.23 0.38
C ALA A 248 -23.07 3.95 -0.93
N GLN A 249 -22.53 3.49 -2.07
CA GLN A 249 -22.83 4.02 -3.41
C GLN A 249 -24.07 3.36 -4.05
N LEU A 250 -24.61 2.30 -3.45
CA LEU A 250 -25.78 1.60 -3.96
C LEU A 250 -27.09 2.26 -3.51
N ASP A 251 -28.17 1.92 -4.21
CA ASP A 251 -29.53 2.24 -3.77
C ASP A 251 -29.87 1.50 -2.46
N GLN A 252 -29.98 2.26 -1.37
CA GLN A 252 -30.24 1.72 -0.05
C GLN A 252 -31.62 1.05 0.07
N ALA A 253 -32.61 1.47 -0.73
CA ALA A 253 -33.92 0.82 -0.73
C ALA A 253 -33.82 -0.61 -1.29
N LYS A 254 -33.03 -0.82 -2.35
CA LYS A 254 -32.75 -2.15 -2.90
C LYS A 254 -32.01 -3.03 -1.90
N LEU A 255 -30.98 -2.50 -1.23
CA LEU A 255 -30.25 -3.24 -0.20
C LEU A 255 -31.15 -3.64 0.96
N LYS A 256 -31.99 -2.72 1.45
CA LYS A 256 -32.94 -3.00 2.54
C LYS A 256 -33.96 -4.08 2.16
N ALA A 257 -34.37 -4.17 0.90
CA ALA A 257 -35.29 -5.21 0.43
C ALA A 257 -34.68 -6.62 0.42
N ILE A 258 -33.35 -6.74 0.35
CA ILE A 258 -32.64 -8.03 0.33
C ILE A 258 -32.51 -8.61 1.76
N VAL A 259 -32.36 -7.76 2.76
CA VAL A 259 -32.05 -8.16 4.14
C VAL A 259 -33.23 -7.97 5.09
N ASN A 260 -33.26 -8.69 6.21
CA ASN A 260 -34.25 -8.43 7.25
C ASN A 260 -33.87 -7.21 8.10
N GLU A 261 -34.79 -6.69 8.90
CA GLU A 261 -34.59 -5.45 9.69
C GLU A 261 -33.39 -5.53 10.65
N ARG A 262 -33.11 -6.71 11.23
CA ARG A 262 -31.93 -6.92 12.11
C ARG A 262 -30.63 -6.78 11.33
N GLN A 263 -30.55 -7.45 10.18
CA GLN A 263 -29.40 -7.38 9.28
C GLN A 263 -29.24 -5.94 8.72
N TRP A 264 -30.34 -5.28 8.37
CA TRP A 264 -30.34 -3.90 7.88
C TRP A 264 -29.69 -2.93 8.86
N LYS A 265 -30.05 -2.98 10.14
CA LYS A 265 -29.47 -2.11 11.17
C LYS A 265 -27.94 -2.22 11.24
N MET A 266 -27.41 -3.43 11.15
CA MET A 266 -25.97 -3.66 11.18
C MET A 266 -25.29 -3.31 9.84
N LEU A 267 -25.93 -3.63 8.71
CA LEU A 267 -25.44 -3.24 7.39
C LEU A 267 -25.36 -1.71 7.25
N ALA A 268 -26.35 -0.98 7.76
CA ALA A 268 -26.37 0.48 7.79
C ALA A 268 -25.17 1.04 8.59
N GLN A 269 -24.81 0.44 9.73
CA GLN A 269 -23.61 0.83 10.48
C GLN A 269 -22.34 0.61 9.66
N PHE A 270 -22.23 -0.51 8.94
CA PHE A 270 -21.09 -0.77 8.05
C PHE A 270 -21.02 0.25 6.90
N ILE A 271 -22.16 0.62 6.32
CA ILE A 271 -22.26 1.64 5.27
C ILE A 271 -21.77 2.99 5.80
N GLU A 272 -22.21 3.42 6.98
CA GLU A 272 -21.77 4.68 7.58
C GLU A 272 -20.27 4.68 7.91
N LEU A 273 -19.72 3.55 8.39
CA LEU A 273 -18.27 3.40 8.54
C LEU A 273 -17.54 3.49 7.20
N GLY A 274 -18.09 2.91 6.13
CA GLY A 274 -17.54 3.02 4.77
C GLY A 274 -17.53 4.47 4.27
N LYS A 275 -18.60 5.22 4.50
CA LYS A 275 -18.68 6.66 4.19
C LYS A 275 -17.65 7.47 4.98
N GLY A 276 -17.54 7.22 6.29
CA GLY A 276 -16.56 7.92 7.14
C GLY A 276 -15.11 7.72 6.70
N MET A 277 -14.81 6.60 6.01
CA MET A 277 -13.49 6.29 5.48
C MET A 277 -13.25 6.77 4.04
N SER A 278 -14.25 7.34 3.35
CA SER A 278 -14.13 7.64 1.91
C SER A 278 -13.00 8.62 1.60
N GLU A 279 -12.92 9.70 2.36
CA GLU A 279 -11.87 10.72 2.17
C GLU A 279 -10.47 10.15 2.41
N HIS A 280 -10.33 9.29 3.41
CA HIS A 280 -9.06 8.60 3.65
C HIS A 280 -8.70 7.65 2.50
N LEU A 281 -9.65 6.83 2.02
CA LEU A 281 -9.43 5.90 0.90
C LEU A 281 -9.04 6.64 -0.39
N LYS A 282 -9.66 7.81 -0.64
CA LYS A 282 -9.30 8.70 -1.76
C LYS A 282 -7.93 9.36 -1.57
N GLN A 283 -7.64 9.87 -0.37
CA GLN A 283 -6.36 10.51 -0.05
C GLN A 283 -5.18 9.55 -0.23
N GLN A 284 -5.36 8.28 0.13
CA GLN A 284 -4.36 7.21 -0.10
C GLN A 284 -4.39 6.67 -1.55
N LYS A 285 -5.21 7.26 -2.44
CA LYS A 285 -5.41 6.87 -3.84
C LYS A 285 -5.78 5.39 -4.00
N MET A 286 -6.45 4.78 -3.02
CA MET A 286 -6.94 3.40 -3.12
C MET A 286 -8.22 3.33 -3.96
N ILE A 287 -9.02 4.39 -3.93
CA ILE A 287 -10.16 4.61 -4.83
C ILE A 287 -9.78 5.74 -5.77
N LEU A 288 -10.02 5.53 -7.07
CA LEU A 288 -9.77 6.49 -8.13
C LEU A 288 -11.09 7.16 -8.52
N GLU A 289 -11.07 8.47 -8.75
CA GLU A 289 -12.24 9.23 -9.23
C GLU A 289 -12.56 8.98 -10.70
#